data_AF-A0A372F4N5-F1
#
_entry.id   AF-A0A372F4N5-F1
#
_cell.length_a   1.000
_cell.length_b   1.000
_cell.length_c   1.000
_cell.angle_alpha   90.00
_cell.angle_beta   90.00
_cell.angle_gamma   90.00
#
_symmetry.space_group_name_H-M   'P 1'
#
loop_
_entity.id
_entity.type
_entity.pdbx_description
1 polymer ?
#
loop_
_entity_poly.entity_id
_entity_poly.type
_entity_poly.pdbx_seq_one_letter_code
_entity_poly.pdbx_strand_id
1 'polypeptide(L)'
;MKNPNQNLSSKFSEHDGEKLRTLFVDGLKDLYWAENHLVKALPRMSKAATSEDLKMAFNTHLAETEKHVNRLERVFEIVGEKIQSKKCPAMEGLLQEGDEIVEATDTRSFVRDCGLIMAAQKVEHYEIASYGTLRNIARILGHFEVAEILQTTLDEEGEADHKLTELAEAHINEEAALE
;
A
#
# COMPACT_ATOMS: atom_id res chain seq x y z
N MET A 1 -36.48 10.48 14.66
CA MET A 1 -35.21 9.75 14.43
C MET A 1 -34.10 10.78 14.40
N LYS A 2 -33.14 10.72 15.33
CA LYS A 2 -32.04 11.70 15.40
C LYS A 2 -31.07 11.40 14.26
N ASN A 3 -30.72 12.43 13.48
CA ASN A 3 -29.77 12.33 12.39
C ASN A 3 -28.38 12.01 12.99
N PRO A 4 -27.71 10.89 12.64
CA PRO A 4 -26.43 10.49 13.25
C PRO A 4 -25.35 11.58 13.13
N ASN A 5 -25.44 12.43 12.11
CA ASN A 5 -24.49 13.50 11.82
C ASN A 5 -24.66 14.76 12.67
N GLN A 6 -25.78 14.95 13.39
CA GLN A 6 -25.97 16.13 14.26
C GLN A 6 -25.19 16.06 15.58
N ASN A 7 -24.55 14.92 15.89
CA ASN A 7 -23.92 14.66 17.19
C ASN A 7 -22.38 14.61 17.16
N LEU A 8 -21.78 14.72 15.96
CA LEU A 8 -20.32 14.78 15.79
C LEU A 8 -19.82 16.23 15.77
N SER A 9 -20.57 17.15 15.16
CA SER A 9 -20.21 18.58 15.13
C SER A 9 -20.23 19.25 16.52
N SER A 10 -20.86 18.62 17.53
CA SER A 10 -20.87 19.10 18.92
C SER A 10 -19.78 18.48 19.79
N LYS A 11 -18.93 17.58 19.25
CA LYS A 11 -17.92 16.83 20.01
C LYS A 11 -16.48 17.25 19.76
N PHE A 12 -16.20 17.92 18.64
CA PHE A 12 -14.85 18.37 18.31
C PHE A 12 -14.75 19.88 18.42
N SER A 13 -13.73 20.36 19.13
CA SER A 13 -13.34 21.76 19.00
C SER A 13 -12.80 22.00 17.59
N GLU A 14 -12.95 23.21 17.04
CA GLU A 14 -12.37 23.58 15.73
C GLU A 14 -10.86 23.28 15.68
N HIS A 15 -10.18 23.41 16.82
CA HIS A 15 -8.74 23.13 16.98
C HIS A 15 -8.39 21.65 16.86
N ASP A 16 -9.22 20.74 17.37
CA ASP A 16 -8.95 19.29 17.29
C ASP A 16 -9.25 18.74 15.89
N GLY A 17 -10.24 19.32 15.19
CA GLY A 17 -10.50 19.03 13.77
C GLY A 17 -9.31 19.36 12.87
N GLU A 18 -8.65 20.49 13.11
CA GLU A 18 -7.48 20.91 12.32
C GLU A 18 -6.27 20.00 12.53
N LYS A 19 -6.04 19.53 13.76
CA LYS A 19 -4.96 18.55 14.04
C LYS A 19 -5.21 17.21 13.34
N LEU A 20 -6.45 16.73 13.35
CA LEU A 20 -6.80 15.49 12.66
C LEU A 20 -6.66 15.64 11.14
N ARG A 21 -7.05 16.79 10.59
CA ARG A 21 -6.83 17.13 9.17
C ARG A 21 -5.34 17.14 8.83
N THR A 22 -4.50 17.75 9.67
CA THR A 22 -3.05 17.76 9.49
C THR A 22 -2.48 16.34 9.46
N LEU A 23 -2.87 15.50 10.42
CA LEU A 23 -2.45 14.10 10.48
C LEU A 23 -2.89 13.30 9.24
N PHE A 24 -4.13 13.50 8.80
CA PHE A 24 -4.67 12.89 7.60
C PHE A 24 -3.86 13.26 6.35
N VAL A 25 -3.59 14.55 6.16
CA VAL A 25 -2.80 15.04 5.03
C VAL A 25 -1.37 14.52 5.08
N ASP A 26 -0.75 14.46 6.26
CA ASP A 26 0.60 13.87 6.38
C ASP A 26 0.62 12.38 6.03
N GLY A 27 -0.41 11.62 6.42
CA GLY A 27 -0.53 10.22 6.01
C GLY A 27 -0.71 10.05 4.49
N LEU A 28 -1.45 10.95 3.82
CA LEU A 28 -1.55 10.95 2.35
C LEU A 28 -0.19 11.21 1.69
N LYS A 29 0.65 12.09 2.26
CA LYS A 29 2.01 12.35 1.74
C LYS A 29 2.92 11.14 1.90
N ASP A 30 2.76 10.40 2.99
CA ASP A 30 3.53 9.18 3.28
C ASP A 30 3.14 8.05 2.30
N LEU A 31 1.83 7.83 2.07
CA LEU A 31 1.33 6.89 1.04
C LEU A 31 1.79 7.30 -0.37
N TYR A 32 1.64 8.58 -0.72
CA TYR A 32 2.05 9.04 -2.05
C TYR A 32 3.55 8.84 -2.29
N TRP A 33 4.38 8.97 -1.26
CA TRP A 33 5.78 8.60 -1.36
C TRP A 33 5.97 7.10 -1.53
N ALA A 34 5.27 6.27 -0.74
CA ALA A 34 5.37 4.82 -0.78
C ALA A 34 5.07 4.26 -2.18
N GLU A 35 3.91 4.60 -2.73
CA GLU A 35 3.43 4.21 -4.05
C GLU A 35 4.42 4.57 -5.16
N ASN A 36 4.93 5.81 -5.14
CA ASN A 36 5.93 6.26 -6.12
C ASN A 36 7.27 5.50 -6.04
N HIS A 37 7.61 4.95 -4.87
CA HIS A 37 8.81 4.12 -4.72
C HIS A 37 8.53 2.66 -5.08
N LEU A 38 7.31 2.16 -4.83
CA LEU A 38 6.87 0.85 -5.27
C LEU A 38 6.82 0.72 -6.79
N VAL A 39 6.34 1.74 -7.52
CA VAL A 39 6.39 1.79 -8.99
C VAL A 39 7.81 1.54 -9.52
N LYS A 40 8.84 1.94 -8.77
CA LYS A 40 10.26 1.71 -9.15
C LYS A 40 10.79 0.36 -8.67
N ALA A 41 10.26 -0.18 -7.58
CA ALA A 41 10.69 -1.43 -6.96
C ALA A 41 10.12 -2.65 -7.68
N LEU A 42 8.83 -2.63 -8.03
CA LEU A 42 8.12 -3.76 -8.63
C LEU A 42 8.75 -4.29 -9.92
N PRO A 43 9.26 -3.46 -10.86
CA PRO A 43 10.01 -3.96 -12.01
C PRO A 43 11.28 -4.73 -11.62
N ARG A 44 11.96 -4.34 -10.52
CA ARG A 44 13.15 -5.05 -10.03
C ARG A 44 12.78 -6.37 -9.39
N MET A 45 11.72 -6.40 -8.59
CA MET A 45 11.19 -7.61 -7.95
C MET A 45 10.72 -8.63 -8.99
N SER A 46 9.94 -8.17 -9.99
CA SER A 46 9.55 -8.97 -11.15
C SER A 46 10.76 -9.56 -11.87
N LYS A 47 11.81 -8.77 -12.15
CA LYS A 47 13.02 -9.28 -12.78
C LYS A 47 13.80 -10.28 -11.90
N ALA A 48 13.74 -10.13 -10.58
CA ALA A 48 14.46 -10.98 -9.63
C ALA A 48 13.77 -12.33 -9.41
N ALA A 49 12.45 -12.39 -9.59
CA ALA A 49 11.65 -13.59 -9.44
C ALA A 49 12.01 -14.69 -10.46
N THR A 50 11.85 -15.94 -10.05
CA THR A 50 12.12 -17.14 -10.85
C THR A 50 10.86 -17.60 -11.55
N SER A 51 9.77 -17.80 -10.80
CA SER A 51 8.50 -18.28 -11.28
C SER A 51 7.79 -17.24 -12.16
N GLU A 52 7.13 -17.73 -13.22
CA GLU A 52 6.41 -16.87 -14.16
C GLU A 52 5.13 -16.27 -13.55
N ASP A 53 4.49 -16.96 -12.61
CA ASP A 53 3.30 -16.44 -11.93
C ASP A 53 3.62 -15.35 -10.92
N LEU A 54 4.74 -15.46 -10.18
CA LEU A 54 5.22 -14.40 -9.30
C LEU A 54 5.65 -13.15 -10.09
N LYS A 55 6.32 -13.33 -11.24
CA LYS A 55 6.59 -12.22 -12.18
C LYS A 55 5.30 -11.53 -12.61
N MET A 56 4.29 -12.32 -12.96
CA MET A 56 2.99 -11.81 -13.39
C MET A 56 2.27 -11.07 -12.27
N ALA A 57 2.34 -11.56 -11.02
CA ALA A 57 1.79 -10.89 -9.86
C ALA A 57 2.43 -9.50 -9.67
N PHE A 58 3.76 -9.40 -9.69
CA PHE A 58 4.44 -8.11 -9.57
C PHE A 58 4.15 -7.15 -10.73
N ASN A 59 4.03 -7.65 -11.96
CA ASN A 59 3.69 -6.80 -13.11
C ASN A 59 2.24 -6.32 -13.08
N THR A 60 1.31 -7.16 -12.60
CA THR A 60 -0.09 -6.79 -12.39
C THR A 60 -0.18 -5.70 -11.33
N HIS A 61 0.47 -5.93 -10.19
CA HIS A 61 0.48 -5.00 -9.08
C HIS A 61 1.13 -3.67 -9.48
N LEU A 62 2.20 -3.65 -10.27
CA LEU A 62 2.76 -2.40 -10.81
C LEU A 62 1.73 -1.55 -11.57
N ALA A 63 0.89 -2.18 -12.39
CA ALA A 63 -0.15 -1.47 -13.13
C ALA A 63 -1.30 -0.98 -12.21
N GLU A 64 -1.47 -1.58 -11.04
CA GLU A 64 -2.39 -1.15 -9.99
C GLU A 64 -1.79 0.02 -9.20
N THR A 65 -0.55 -0.11 -8.72
CA THR A 65 0.22 0.94 -8.04
C THR A 65 0.28 2.24 -8.86
N GLU A 66 0.47 2.16 -10.18
CA GLU A 66 0.42 3.35 -11.05
C GLU A 66 -0.96 4.04 -11.01
N LYS A 67 -2.06 3.29 -10.89
CA LYS A 67 -3.40 3.86 -10.71
C LYS A 67 -3.57 4.41 -9.30
N HIS A 68 -2.99 3.77 -8.28
CA HIS A 68 -3.03 4.23 -6.89
C HIS A 68 -2.38 5.60 -6.74
N VAL A 69 -1.22 5.82 -7.37
CA VAL A 69 -0.58 7.15 -7.48
C VAL A 69 -1.57 8.18 -8.02
N ASN A 70 -2.21 7.90 -9.16
CA ASN A 70 -3.20 8.81 -9.76
C ASN A 70 -4.41 9.07 -8.84
N ARG A 71 -4.88 8.05 -8.10
CA ARG A 71 -5.96 8.21 -7.12
C ARG A 71 -5.55 9.12 -5.97
N LEU A 72 -4.32 9.00 -5.46
CA LEU A 72 -3.82 9.87 -4.40
C LEU A 72 -3.70 11.32 -4.88
N GLU A 73 -3.24 11.56 -6.11
CA GLU A 73 -3.24 12.91 -6.70
C GLU A 73 -4.64 13.51 -6.73
N ARG A 74 -5.64 12.71 -7.15
CA ARG A 74 -7.05 13.11 -7.11
C ARG A 74 -7.54 13.39 -5.69
N VAL A 75 -7.11 12.59 -4.71
CA VAL A 75 -7.44 12.82 -3.29
C VAL A 75 -6.87 14.16 -2.81
N PHE A 76 -5.62 14.49 -3.13
CA PHE A 76 -5.01 15.79 -2.81
C PHE A 76 -5.83 16.96 -3.37
N GLU A 77 -6.29 16.87 -4.62
CA GLU A 77 -7.16 17.88 -5.23
C GLU A 77 -8.47 18.07 -4.47
N ILE A 78 -9.16 16.97 -4.13
CA ILE A 78 -10.48 17.02 -3.46
C ILE A 78 -10.36 17.65 -2.06
N VAL A 79 -9.26 17.39 -1.35
CA VAL A 79 -9.06 17.89 0.02
C VAL A 79 -8.43 19.29 0.05
N GLY A 80 -8.15 19.87 -1.12
CA GLY A 80 -7.62 21.23 -1.28
C GLY A 80 -6.16 21.37 -0.90
N GLU A 81 -5.37 20.29 -1.01
CA GLU A 81 -3.95 20.26 -0.65
C GLU A 81 -3.07 20.14 -1.89
N LYS A 82 -1.84 20.67 -1.79
CA LYS A 82 -0.85 20.47 -2.85
C LYS A 82 -0.34 19.03 -2.80
N ILE A 83 -0.25 18.39 -3.96
CA ILE A 83 0.41 17.09 -4.10
C ILE A 83 1.85 17.22 -3.61
N GLN A 84 2.19 16.44 -2.59
CA GLN A 84 3.51 16.42 -2.00
C GLN A 84 3.82 15.03 -1.49
N SER A 85 5.00 14.51 -1.81
CA SER A 85 5.52 13.31 -1.17
C SER A 85 6.30 13.68 0.09
N LYS A 86 6.14 12.91 1.15
CA LYS A 86 6.99 12.95 2.34
C LYS A 86 7.65 11.60 2.50
N LYS A 87 8.97 11.59 2.69
CA LYS A 87 9.71 10.35 2.87
C LYS A 87 9.08 9.51 3.98
N CYS A 88 8.70 8.28 3.66
CA CYS A 88 8.19 7.30 4.61
C CYS A 88 9.31 6.34 5.04
N PRO A 89 9.85 6.45 6.25
CA PRO A 89 10.93 5.57 6.70
C PRO A 89 10.48 4.10 6.83
N ALA A 90 9.21 3.85 7.12
CA ALA A 90 8.67 2.49 7.22
C ALA A 90 8.71 1.81 5.85
N MET A 91 8.13 2.44 4.82
CA MET A 91 8.17 1.88 3.47
C MET A 91 9.60 1.80 2.93
N GLU A 92 10.47 2.78 3.19
CA GLU A 92 11.88 2.68 2.80
C GLU A 92 12.56 1.43 3.36
N GLY A 93 12.34 1.13 4.64
CA GLY A 93 12.89 -0.07 5.27
C GLY A 93 12.33 -1.37 4.67
N LEU A 94 11.04 -1.42 4.35
CA LEU A 94 10.42 -2.59 3.70
C LEU A 94 10.96 -2.83 2.29
N LEU A 95 11.16 -1.76 1.51
CA LEU A 95 11.78 -1.84 0.19
C LEU A 95 13.23 -2.30 0.28
N GLN A 96 13.96 -1.81 1.27
CA GLN A 96 15.33 -2.24 1.53
C GLN A 96 15.39 -3.73 1.88
N GLU A 97 14.45 -4.23 2.69
CA GLU A 97 14.37 -5.66 3.00
C GLU A 97 14.20 -6.51 1.73
N GLY A 98 13.37 -6.06 0.77
CA GLY A 98 13.23 -6.72 -0.53
C GLY A 98 14.52 -6.74 -1.35
N ASP A 99 15.26 -5.62 -1.38
CA ASP A 99 16.55 -5.55 -2.07
C ASP A 99 17.60 -6.47 -1.38
N GLU A 100 17.63 -6.53 -0.04
CA GLU A 100 18.52 -7.40 0.74
C GLU A 100 18.24 -8.90 0.48
N ILE A 101 16.97 -9.29 0.33
CA ILE A 101 16.60 -10.67 -0.04
C ILE A 101 17.17 -11.05 -1.41
N VAL A 102 17.10 -10.15 -2.39
CA VAL A 102 17.63 -10.40 -3.74
C VAL A 102 19.15 -10.59 -3.71
N GLU A 103 19.85 -9.86 -2.85
CA GLU A 103 21.30 -9.97 -2.64
C GLU A 103 21.70 -11.24 -1.87
N ALA A 104 20.90 -11.66 -0.90
CA ALA A 104 21.22 -12.77 0.00
C ALA A 104 20.86 -14.17 -0.55
N THR A 105 20.09 -14.24 -1.64
CA THR A 105 19.58 -15.50 -2.21
C THR A 105 20.18 -15.78 -3.59
N ASP A 106 20.24 -17.05 -3.98
CA ASP A 106 20.77 -17.43 -5.30
C ASP A 106 19.86 -16.95 -6.45
N THR A 107 20.47 -16.58 -7.57
CA THR A 107 19.70 -16.17 -8.75
C THR A 107 18.92 -17.34 -9.33
N ARG A 108 17.65 -17.10 -9.68
CA ARG A 108 16.76 -18.12 -10.26
C ARG A 108 16.46 -19.29 -9.31
N SER A 109 16.33 -19.01 -8.01
CA SER A 109 15.93 -19.97 -6.97
C SER A 109 14.49 -19.75 -6.52
N PHE A 110 13.82 -20.80 -6.04
CA PHE A 110 12.54 -20.70 -5.36
C PHE A 110 12.70 -20.18 -3.93
N VAL A 111 13.86 -20.38 -3.30
CA VAL A 111 14.21 -19.72 -2.02
C VAL A 111 14.14 -18.20 -2.15
N ARG A 112 14.63 -17.63 -3.26
CA ARG A 112 14.47 -16.21 -3.57
C ARG A 112 13.01 -15.82 -3.72
N ASP A 113 12.21 -16.60 -4.45
CA ASP A 113 10.80 -16.30 -4.67
C ASP A 113 9.99 -16.30 -3.37
N CYS A 114 10.27 -17.26 -2.49
CA CYS A 114 9.73 -17.29 -1.12
C CYS A 114 10.07 -16.00 -0.36
N GLY A 115 11.34 -15.58 -0.39
CA GLY A 115 11.76 -14.32 0.23
C GLY A 115 11.10 -13.09 -0.40
N LEU A 116 10.99 -13.04 -1.74
CA LEU A 116 10.32 -11.94 -2.44
C LEU A 116 8.85 -11.82 -2.04
N ILE A 117 8.14 -12.95 -1.90
CA ILE A 117 6.78 -12.96 -1.35
C ILE A 117 6.76 -12.43 0.08
N MET A 118 7.66 -12.89 0.94
CA MET A 118 7.72 -12.41 2.34
C MET A 118 7.89 -10.89 2.42
N ALA A 119 8.77 -10.30 1.61
CA ALA A 119 8.96 -8.85 1.57
C ALA A 119 7.73 -8.13 0.99
N ALA A 120 7.16 -8.65 -0.11
CA ALA A 120 5.99 -8.07 -0.75
C ALA A 120 4.78 -8.06 0.19
N GLN A 121 4.46 -9.15 0.87
CA GLN A 121 3.34 -9.18 1.82
C GLN A 121 3.51 -8.17 2.96
N LYS A 122 4.74 -7.93 3.43
CA LYS A 122 4.97 -6.88 4.44
C LYS A 122 4.66 -5.48 3.90
N VAL A 123 4.97 -5.22 2.64
CA VAL A 123 4.58 -4.00 1.93
C VAL A 123 3.06 -3.90 1.87
N GLU A 124 2.36 -4.93 1.37
CA GLU A 124 0.89 -4.94 1.28
C GLU A 124 0.25 -4.68 2.64
N HIS A 125 0.73 -5.34 3.70
CA HIS A 125 0.20 -5.16 5.05
C HIS A 125 0.41 -3.73 5.60
N TYR A 126 1.51 -3.06 5.23
CA TYR A 126 1.72 -1.65 5.56
C TYR A 126 0.69 -0.77 4.84
N GLU A 127 0.41 -1.04 3.57
CA GLU A 127 -0.54 -0.26 2.75
C GLU A 127 -1.98 -0.50 3.19
N ILE A 128 -2.38 -1.75 3.44
CA ILE A 128 -3.68 -2.12 4.01
C ILE A 128 -3.93 -1.36 5.32
N ALA A 129 -2.94 -1.31 6.22
CA ALA A 129 -3.07 -0.58 7.48
C ALA A 129 -3.20 0.94 7.27
N SER A 130 -2.42 1.48 6.34
CA SER A 130 -2.37 2.91 6.04
C SER A 130 -3.65 3.39 5.35
N TYR A 131 -4.05 2.75 4.25
CA TYR A 131 -5.29 3.05 3.54
C TYR A 131 -6.52 2.82 4.42
N GLY A 132 -6.58 1.71 5.17
CA GLY A 132 -7.67 1.44 6.10
C GLY A 132 -7.88 2.55 7.13
N THR A 133 -6.78 3.05 7.69
CA THR A 133 -6.79 4.14 8.68
C THR A 133 -7.22 5.46 8.04
N LEU A 134 -6.60 5.86 6.92
CA LEU A 134 -6.87 7.13 6.27
C LEU A 134 -8.27 7.19 5.66
N ARG A 135 -8.76 6.08 5.10
CA ARG A 135 -10.15 5.94 4.65
C ARG A 135 -11.14 6.26 5.77
N ASN A 136 -10.88 5.75 6.97
CA ASN A 136 -11.76 5.98 8.12
C ASN A 136 -11.67 7.44 8.62
N ILE A 137 -10.46 8.01 8.67
CA ILE A 137 -10.27 9.43 9.01
C ILE A 137 -10.98 10.34 7.99
N ALA A 138 -10.91 10.04 6.69
CA ALA A 138 -11.61 10.78 5.65
C ALA A 138 -13.13 10.82 5.91
N ARG A 139 -13.74 9.71 6.34
CA ARG A 139 -15.17 9.67 6.74
C ARG A 139 -15.45 10.55 7.96
N ILE A 140 -14.58 10.53 8.97
CA ILE A 140 -14.72 11.37 10.17
C ILE A 140 -14.63 12.86 9.83
N LEU A 141 -13.76 13.23 8.89
CA LEU A 141 -13.61 14.60 8.39
C LEU A 141 -14.72 15.00 7.38
N GLY A 142 -15.64 14.10 7.03
CA GLY A 142 -16.73 14.34 6.09
C GLY A 142 -16.34 14.26 4.60
N HIS A 143 -15.12 13.82 4.29
CA HIS A 143 -14.64 13.58 2.93
C HIS A 143 -15.07 12.20 2.41
N PHE A 144 -16.38 12.00 2.22
CA PHE A 144 -16.92 10.70 1.82
C PHE A 144 -16.44 10.25 0.43
N GLU A 145 -16.31 11.15 -0.53
CA GLU A 145 -15.76 10.82 -1.86
C GLU A 145 -14.32 10.29 -1.75
N VAL A 146 -13.49 10.94 -0.94
CA VAL A 146 -12.11 10.51 -0.67
C VAL A 146 -12.08 9.14 0.00
N ALA A 147 -12.98 8.89 0.95
CA ALA A 147 -13.06 7.60 1.61
C ALA A 147 -13.36 6.46 0.64
N GLU A 148 -14.21 6.68 -0.37
CA GLU A 148 -14.51 5.65 -1.38
C GLU A 148 -13.33 5.43 -2.35
N ILE A 149 -12.61 6.51 -2.70
CA ILE A 149 -11.38 6.40 -3.50
C ILE A 149 -10.32 5.57 -2.74
N LEU A 150 -10.08 5.88 -1.46
CA LEU A 150 -9.13 5.15 -0.62
C LEU A 150 -9.58 3.72 -0.34
N GLN A 151 -10.89 3.45 -0.28
CA GLN A 151 -11.42 2.09 -0.17
C GLN A 151 -11.10 1.26 -1.41
N THR A 152 -11.20 1.86 -2.60
CA THR A 152 -10.92 1.14 -3.84
C THR A 152 -9.47 0.66 -3.88
N THR A 153 -8.51 1.51 -3.47
CA THR A 153 -7.11 1.07 -3.36
C THR A 153 -6.94 0.02 -2.27
N LEU A 154 -7.52 0.22 -1.08
CA LEU A 154 -7.47 -0.77 0.01
C LEU A 154 -7.93 -2.17 -0.42
N ASP A 155 -8.99 -2.26 -1.22
CA ASP A 155 -9.48 -3.53 -1.73
C ASP A 155 -8.49 -4.17 -2.70
N GLU A 156 -7.87 -3.38 -3.59
CA GLU A 156 -6.82 -3.86 -4.52
C GLU A 156 -5.57 -4.35 -3.77
N GLU A 157 -5.10 -3.67 -2.72
CA GLU A 157 -3.97 -4.18 -1.90
C GLU A 157 -4.32 -5.50 -1.19
N GLY A 158 -5.57 -5.62 -0.73
CA GLY A 158 -6.06 -6.86 -0.13
C GLY A 158 -6.02 -8.03 -1.11
N GLU A 159 -6.43 -7.80 -2.36
CA GLU A 159 -6.36 -8.81 -3.41
C GLU A 159 -4.92 -9.14 -3.81
N ALA A 160 -4.00 -8.16 -3.81
CA ALA A 160 -2.58 -8.38 -4.07
C ALA A 160 -1.94 -9.29 -2.99
N ASP A 161 -2.17 -9.02 -1.70
CA ASP A 161 -1.70 -9.88 -0.61
C ASP A 161 -2.30 -11.30 -0.68
N HIS A 162 -3.59 -11.41 -0.98
CA HIS A 162 -4.23 -12.70 -1.20
C HIS A 162 -3.58 -13.47 -2.35
N LYS A 163 -3.28 -12.81 -3.46
CA LYS A 163 -2.58 -13.42 -4.60
C LYS A 163 -1.19 -13.93 -4.20
N LEU A 164 -0.43 -13.15 -3.43
CA LEU A 164 0.88 -13.56 -2.93
C LEU A 164 0.78 -14.80 -2.02
N THR A 165 -0.22 -14.82 -1.13
CA THR A 165 -0.51 -15.98 -0.27
C THR A 165 -0.83 -17.23 -1.10
N GLU A 166 -1.69 -17.11 -2.11
CA GLU A 166 -2.02 -18.24 -3.01
C GLU A 166 -0.76 -18.82 -3.66
N LEU A 167 0.14 -17.97 -4.17
CA LEU A 167 1.37 -18.43 -4.82
C LEU A 167 2.31 -19.14 -3.84
N ALA A 168 2.44 -18.59 -2.63
CA ALA A 168 3.24 -19.15 -1.55
C ALA A 168 2.76 -20.55 -1.15
N GLU A 169 1.44 -20.71 -0.97
CA GLU A 169 0.82 -21.97 -0.56
C GLU A 169 0.70 -22.99 -1.70
N ALA A 170 0.51 -22.53 -2.95
CA ALA A 170 0.27 -23.43 -4.07
C ALA A 170 1.52 -24.21 -4.49
N HIS A 171 2.69 -23.56 -4.52
CA HIS A 171 3.92 -24.24 -4.94
C HIS A 171 5.23 -23.56 -4.50
N ILE A 172 5.30 -22.23 -4.34
CA ILE A 172 6.60 -21.56 -4.17
C ILE A 172 7.32 -22.02 -2.89
N ASN A 173 6.59 -22.15 -1.78
CA ASN A 173 7.20 -22.61 -0.52
C ASN A 173 7.60 -24.10 -0.57
N GLU A 174 6.84 -24.92 -1.30
CA GLU A 174 7.16 -26.34 -1.47
C GLU A 174 8.41 -26.52 -2.34
N GLU A 175 8.47 -25.84 -3.49
CA GLU A 175 9.62 -25.86 -4.39
C GLU A 175 10.88 -25.31 -3.69
N ALA A 176 10.75 -24.23 -2.91
CA ALA A 176 11.85 -23.67 -2.12
C ALA A 176 12.41 -24.66 -1.08
N ALA A 177 11.58 -25.56 -0.55
CA ALA A 177 12.00 -26.57 0.43
C ALA A 177 12.66 -27.80 -0.22
N LEU A 178 12.50 -27.98 -1.53
CA LEU A 178 13.03 -29.11 -2.31
C LEU A 178 14.32 -28.77 -3.07
N GLU A 179 14.72 -27.50 -3.09
CA GLU A 179 15.95 -26.98 -3.71
C GLU A 179 17.21 -27.28 -2.89
#